data_AF-A0A970B2S5-F1
#
_entry.id   AF-A0A970B2S5-F1
#
_cell.length_a   1.000
_cell.length_b   1.000
_cell.length_c   1.000
_cell.angle_alpha   90.00
_cell.angle_beta   90.00
_cell.angle_gamma   90.00
#
_symmetry.space_group_name_H-M   'P 1'
#
loop_
_entity.id
_entity.type
_entity.pdbx_description
1 polymer ?
#
loop_
_entity_poly.entity_id
_entity_poly.type
_entity_poly.pdbx_seq_one_letter_code
_entity_poly.pdbx_strand_id
1 'polypeptide(L)'
;MSHWDNDIWTIEGPEVCYRLGGVGIPCPTRATIVRYAGGGLWVHSPVPWIQKLSDELAQIGHVEAIVAPNSYHHIHAAEWAARYPNATLLSTPDLISLLAAVKPIPLTEVSGQAWADHINCQLVDLGSFQEAMFFHRQSRTLIVTDLMQNFEASRVKNVFTRWLLKAGGPLAQADNLRLSYALLRASIANICVKQSPRQGNGILCKLSFHTGCRIDQKAIFELNRAFAW
;
A
#
# COMPACT_ATOMS: atom_id res chain seq x y z
N MET A 1 3.95 16.18 5.32
CA MET A 1 3.96 14.81 5.87
C MET A 1 3.22 14.79 7.20
N SER A 2 2.61 13.67 7.61
CA SER A 2 1.97 13.53 8.93
C SER A 2 2.40 12.24 9.63
N HIS A 3 2.75 12.33 10.92
CA HIS A 3 3.00 11.16 11.77
C HIS A 3 1.70 10.39 11.98
N TRP A 4 1.74 9.07 11.83
CA TRP A 4 0.57 8.20 11.97
C TRP A 4 0.69 7.25 13.16
N ASP A 5 1.85 6.61 13.32
CA ASP A 5 2.11 5.67 14.41
C ASP A 5 3.62 5.56 14.66
N ASN A 6 4.01 4.75 15.64
CA ASN A 6 5.41 4.43 15.94
C ASN A 6 6.19 4.11 14.66
N ASP A 7 7.07 5.02 14.28
CA ASP A 7 7.92 4.95 13.10
C ASP A 7 7.17 4.83 11.76
N ILE A 8 5.92 5.31 11.70
CA ILE A 8 5.15 5.41 10.45
C ILE A 8 4.62 6.83 10.22
N TRP A 9 4.85 7.34 9.02
CA TRP A 9 4.28 8.59 8.51
C TRP A 9 3.52 8.35 7.21
N THR A 10 2.65 9.28 6.87
CA THR A 10 1.97 9.34 5.58
C THR A 10 2.22 10.68 4.89
N ILE A 11 2.24 10.64 3.57
CA ILE A 11 2.30 11.83 2.72
C ILE A 11 1.11 11.77 1.78
N GLU A 12 0.16 12.69 1.93
CA GLU A 12 -0.94 12.79 0.97
C GLU A 12 -0.42 13.42 -0.34
N GLY A 13 -0.78 12.81 -1.46
CA GLY A 13 -0.49 13.29 -2.80
C GLY A 13 -1.74 13.83 -3.51
N PRO A 14 -1.59 14.31 -4.75
CA PRO A 14 -2.72 14.78 -5.53
C PRO A 14 -3.69 13.65 -5.88
N GLU A 15 -4.94 14.02 -6.17
CA GLU A 15 -5.93 13.07 -6.68
C GLU A 15 -5.58 12.66 -8.12
N VAL A 16 -5.61 11.35 -8.37
CA VAL A 16 -5.54 10.75 -9.70
C VAL A 16 -6.94 10.29 -10.13
N CYS A 17 -7.22 10.34 -11.43
CA CYS A 17 -8.52 9.92 -11.96
C CYS A 17 -8.42 8.50 -12.51
N TYR A 18 -8.96 7.52 -11.79
CA TYR A 18 -9.06 6.14 -12.27
C TYR A 18 -10.27 6.01 -13.19
N ARG A 19 -10.07 5.49 -14.41
CA ARG A 19 -11.17 5.32 -15.38
C ARG A 19 -11.71 3.90 -15.30
N LEU A 20 -12.93 3.75 -14.81
CA LEU A 20 -13.66 2.48 -14.79
C LEU A 20 -14.86 2.58 -15.73
N GLY A 21 -14.85 1.82 -16.84
CA GLY A 21 -15.98 1.79 -17.78
C GLY A 21 -16.35 3.14 -18.37
N GLY A 22 -15.36 4.00 -18.63
CA GLY A 22 -15.58 5.38 -19.12
C GLY A 22 -15.92 6.41 -18.04
N VAL A 23 -16.07 5.99 -16.78
CA VAL A 23 -16.33 6.88 -15.66
C VAL A 23 -15.04 7.18 -14.89
N GLY A 24 -14.77 8.47 -14.66
CA GLY A 24 -13.65 8.92 -13.85
C GLY A 24 -13.97 8.87 -12.36
N ILE A 25 -13.19 8.10 -11.61
CA ILE A 25 -13.24 8.01 -10.15
C ILE A 25 -12.04 8.78 -9.59
N PRO A 26 -12.26 9.87 -8.83
CA PRO A 26 -11.18 10.59 -8.17
C PRO A 26 -10.64 9.74 -7.00
N CYS A 27 -9.34 9.48 -7.04
CA CYS A 27 -8.63 8.66 -6.08
C CYS A 27 -7.51 9.51 -5.47
N PRO A 28 -7.59 9.91 -4.18
CA PRO A 28 -6.44 10.51 -3.53
C PRO A 28 -5.28 9.51 -3.52
N THR A 29 -4.06 10.01 -3.65
CA THR A 29 -2.84 9.20 -3.53
C THR A 29 -2.20 9.43 -2.16
N ARG A 30 -1.46 8.45 -1.67
CA ARG A 30 -0.74 8.53 -0.40
C ARG A 30 0.55 7.76 -0.52
N ALA A 31 1.65 8.28 0.01
CA ALA A 31 2.84 7.49 0.30
C ALA A 31 2.85 7.09 1.78
N THR A 32 3.35 5.91 2.08
CA THR A 32 3.63 5.47 3.45
C THR A 32 5.13 5.45 3.68
N ILE A 33 5.60 6.09 4.75
CA ILE A 33 6.99 6.11 5.15
C ILE A 33 7.12 5.28 6.42
N VAL A 34 8.04 4.32 6.44
CA VAL A 34 8.39 3.56 7.64
C VAL A 34 9.86 3.79 7.94
N ARG A 35 10.17 4.09 9.20
CA ARG A 35 11.54 4.12 9.69
C ARG A 35 11.89 2.77 10.32
N TYR A 36 13.03 2.21 9.98
CA TYR A 36 13.52 0.96 10.57
C TYR A 36 14.88 1.16 11.25
N ALA A 37 15.44 0.10 11.88
CA ALA A 37 16.67 0.20 12.66
C ALA A 37 17.81 0.87 11.89
N GLY A 38 18.54 1.75 12.55
CA GLY A 38 19.63 2.54 11.93
C GLY A 38 19.17 3.87 11.32
N GLY A 39 17.88 4.20 11.36
CA GLY A 39 17.37 5.50 10.86
C GLY A 39 17.04 5.52 9.36
N GLY A 40 17.16 4.36 8.69
CA GLY A 40 16.76 4.20 7.30
C GLY A 40 15.25 4.36 7.11
N LEU A 41 14.86 5.06 6.04
CA LEU A 41 13.49 5.27 5.64
C LEU A 41 13.15 4.40 4.42
N TRP A 42 12.06 3.66 4.58
CA TRP A 42 11.39 2.90 3.55
C TRP A 42 10.18 3.69 3.06
N VAL A 43 10.19 4.06 1.78
CA VAL A 43 9.15 4.88 1.13
C VAL A 43 8.33 3.99 0.21
N HIS A 44 7.03 3.86 0.47
CA HIS A 44 6.14 3.01 -0.29
C HIS A 44 5.10 3.80 -1.05
N SER A 45 4.93 3.48 -2.34
CA SER A 45 4.05 4.19 -3.29
C SER A 45 4.29 5.71 -3.23
N PRO A 46 5.48 6.17 -3.69
CA PRO A 46 5.81 7.58 -3.64
C PRO A 46 4.76 8.44 -4.37
N VAL A 47 4.45 9.59 -3.78
CA VAL A 47 3.66 10.67 -4.41
C VAL A 47 4.59 11.64 -5.14
N PRO A 48 4.11 12.63 -5.92
CA PRO A 48 5.00 13.58 -6.60
C PRO A 48 5.99 14.21 -5.63
N TRP A 49 7.25 14.25 -6.04
CA TRP A 49 8.29 14.80 -5.17
C TRP A 49 8.18 16.33 -5.11
N ILE A 50 8.38 16.91 -3.93
CA ILE A 50 8.55 18.36 -3.74
C ILE A 50 9.65 18.63 -2.71
N GLN A 51 10.33 19.77 -2.81
CA GLN A 51 11.47 20.11 -1.94
C GLN A 51 11.11 20.02 -0.45
N LYS A 52 9.91 20.48 -0.08
CA LYS A 52 9.41 20.42 1.30
C LYS A 52 9.44 19.00 1.88
N LEU A 53 9.15 17.97 1.07
CA LEU A 53 9.20 16.58 1.55
C LEU A 53 10.62 16.14 1.84
N SER A 54 11.61 16.58 1.05
CA SER A 54 13.02 16.27 1.30
C SER A 54 13.46 16.80 2.66
N ASP A 55 13.10 18.03 2.97
CA ASP A 55 13.45 18.66 4.24
C ASP A 55 12.78 17.95 5.42
N GLU A 56 11.50 17.58 5.27
CA GLU A 56 10.74 16.82 6.26
C GLU A 56 11.31 15.41 6.49
N LEU A 57 11.73 14.71 5.44
CA LEU A 57 12.32 13.37 5.53
C LEU A 57 13.69 13.41 6.23
N ALA A 58 14.52 14.40 5.91
CA ALA A 58 15.84 14.56 6.53
C ALA A 58 15.79 14.75 8.05
N GLN A 59 14.66 15.22 8.60
CA GLN A 59 14.47 15.33 10.05
C GLN A 59 14.20 14.00 10.75
N ILE A 60 13.72 13.00 10.01
CA ILE A 60 13.31 11.71 10.59
C ILE A 60 14.25 10.56 10.24
N GLY A 61 15.04 10.69 9.17
CA GLY A 61 16.01 9.69 8.72
C GLY A 61 16.52 9.95 7.31
N HIS A 62 17.13 8.93 6.70
CA HIS A 62 17.62 8.96 5.33
C HIS A 62 16.90 7.92 4.47
N VAL A 63 16.51 8.30 3.24
CA VAL A 63 15.80 7.38 2.33
C VAL A 63 16.77 6.30 1.85
N GLU A 64 16.50 5.05 2.25
CA GLU A 64 17.30 3.88 1.89
C GLU A 64 16.57 2.97 0.90
N ALA A 65 15.24 2.97 0.92
CA ALA A 65 14.43 2.13 0.06
C ALA A 65 13.23 2.88 -0.48
N ILE A 66 12.99 2.73 -1.79
CA ILE A 66 11.81 3.21 -2.49
C ILE A 66 11.09 1.99 -3.07
N VAL A 67 9.80 1.86 -2.81
CA VAL A 67 9.00 0.71 -3.24
C VAL A 67 7.89 1.16 -4.18
N ALA A 68 7.91 0.60 -5.38
CA ALA A 68 6.83 0.59 -6.35
C ALA A 68 6.01 -0.70 -6.16
N PRO A 69 4.89 -0.67 -5.43
CA PRO A 69 4.27 -1.88 -4.90
C PRO A 69 3.38 -2.63 -5.88
N ASN A 70 2.98 -1.99 -6.98
CA ASN A 70 2.22 -2.60 -8.05
C ASN A 70 2.18 -1.71 -9.31
N SER A 71 1.57 -2.23 -10.37
CA SER A 71 1.42 -1.58 -11.68
C SER A 71 0.66 -0.24 -11.70
N TYR A 72 -0.06 0.15 -10.65
CA TYR A 72 -0.78 1.43 -10.57
C TYR A 72 -0.12 2.46 -9.64
N HIS A 73 0.75 2.02 -8.74
CA HIS A 73 1.37 2.85 -7.69
C HIS A 73 2.87 3.07 -7.89
N HIS A 74 3.37 2.93 -9.12
CA HIS A 74 4.78 3.11 -9.48
C HIS A 74 5.11 4.50 -10.07
N ILE A 75 4.10 5.33 -10.34
CA ILE A 75 4.19 6.50 -11.24
C ILE A 75 5.31 7.48 -10.86
N HIS A 76 5.55 7.69 -9.56
CA HIS A 76 6.59 8.61 -9.08
C HIS A 76 7.88 7.91 -8.64
N ALA A 77 7.97 6.59 -8.74
CA ALA A 77 9.12 5.83 -8.25
C ALA A 77 10.42 6.19 -9.00
N ALA A 78 10.33 6.40 -10.31
CA ALA A 78 11.47 6.84 -11.12
C ALA A 78 11.96 8.24 -10.73
N GLU A 79 11.05 9.18 -10.48
CA GLU A 79 11.40 10.52 -10.00
C GLU A 79 12.13 10.43 -8.65
N TRP A 80 11.60 9.66 -7.71
CA TRP A 80 12.22 9.49 -6.40
C TRP A 80 13.59 8.82 -6.48
N ALA A 81 13.75 7.78 -7.30
CA ALA A 81 15.04 7.12 -7.51
C ALA A 81 16.10 8.08 -8.06
N ALA A 82 15.71 9.02 -8.93
CA ALA A 82 16.61 10.06 -9.42
C ALA A 82 17.02 11.08 -8.34
N ARG A 83 16.14 11.36 -7.37
CA ARG A 83 16.43 12.29 -6.25
C ARG A 83 17.19 11.64 -5.10
N TYR A 84 17.03 10.34 -4.91
CA TYR A 84 17.71 9.55 -3.90
C TYR A 84 18.54 8.44 -4.57
N PRO A 85 19.65 8.79 -5.25
CA PRO A 85 20.43 7.83 -6.05
C PRO A 85 21.09 6.71 -5.21
N ASN A 86 21.23 6.92 -3.90
CA ASN A 86 21.76 5.93 -2.97
C ASN A 86 20.65 5.01 -2.41
N ALA A 87 19.39 5.33 -2.63
CA ALA A 87 18.28 4.50 -2.21
C ALA A 87 18.09 3.33 -3.18
N THR A 88 17.79 2.16 -2.64
CA THR A 88 17.42 1.00 -3.46
C THR A 88 15.99 1.17 -3.95
N LEU A 89 15.79 1.16 -5.27
CA LEU A 89 14.46 1.08 -5.85
C LEU A 89 14.05 -0.39 -5.95
N LEU A 90 12.91 -0.75 -5.35
CA LEU A 90 12.31 -2.06 -5.45
C LEU A 90 10.95 -1.99 -6.10
N SER A 91 10.61 -3.03 -6.87
CA SER A 91 9.30 -3.16 -7.48
C SER A 91 8.81 -4.59 -7.47
N THR A 92 7.53 -4.80 -7.73
CA THR A 92 7.03 -6.13 -8.06
C THR A 92 7.72 -6.68 -9.33
N PRO A 93 7.87 -8.01 -9.47
CA PRO A 93 8.52 -8.62 -10.62
C PRO A 93 7.93 -8.22 -11.99
N ASP A 94 6.61 -8.04 -12.07
CA ASP A 94 5.90 -7.61 -13.28
C ASP A 94 6.24 -6.17 -13.73
N LEU A 95 6.80 -5.35 -12.83
CA LEU A 95 7.19 -3.97 -13.11
C LEU A 95 8.63 -3.79 -13.61
N ILE A 96 9.48 -4.82 -13.54
CA ILE A 96 10.92 -4.69 -13.81
C ILE A 96 11.19 -4.16 -15.21
N SER A 97 10.52 -4.72 -16.22
CA SER A 97 10.69 -4.29 -17.61
C SER A 97 10.18 -2.87 -17.85
N LEU A 98 9.08 -2.47 -17.19
CA LEU A 98 8.49 -1.14 -17.33
C LEU A 98 9.40 -0.06 -16.74
N LEU A 99 10.07 -0.37 -15.63
CA LEU A 99 10.93 0.54 -14.89
C LEU A 99 12.43 0.36 -15.22
N ALA A 100 12.79 -0.39 -16.26
CA ALA A 100 14.17 -0.77 -16.56
C ALA A 100 15.15 0.43 -16.65
N ALA A 101 14.68 1.59 -17.09
CA ALA A 101 15.47 2.82 -17.17
C ALA A 101 16.04 3.28 -15.82
N VAL A 102 15.36 2.95 -14.71
CA VAL A 102 15.77 3.27 -13.34
C VAL A 102 16.24 2.04 -12.55
N LYS A 103 16.43 0.91 -13.24
CA LYS A 103 17.07 -0.32 -12.72
C LYS A 103 16.53 -0.78 -11.35
N PRO A 104 15.21 -1.02 -11.22
CA PRO A 104 14.64 -1.56 -9.99
C PRO A 104 15.18 -2.96 -9.68
N ILE A 105 15.20 -3.29 -8.40
CA ILE A 105 15.42 -4.66 -7.90
C ILE A 105 14.04 -5.31 -7.70
N PRO A 106 13.81 -6.56 -8.17
CA PRO A 106 12.57 -7.25 -7.90
C PRO A 106 12.42 -7.54 -6.42
N LEU A 107 11.22 -7.27 -5.89
CA LEU A 107 10.80 -7.73 -4.58
C LEU A 107 10.75 -9.25 -4.58
N THR A 108 11.48 -9.84 -3.66
CA THR A 108 11.58 -11.27 -3.41
C THR A 108 11.68 -11.47 -1.90
N GLU A 109 11.63 -12.73 -1.45
CA GLU A 109 11.90 -13.03 -0.04
C GLU A 109 13.28 -12.55 0.42
N VAL A 110 14.27 -12.45 -0.50
CA VAL A 110 15.65 -12.05 -0.20
C VAL A 110 15.81 -10.53 -0.22
N SER A 111 15.30 -9.83 -1.23
CA SER A 111 15.43 -8.36 -1.30
C SER A 111 14.60 -7.64 -0.23
N GLY A 112 13.56 -8.30 0.32
CA GLY A 112 12.85 -7.84 1.51
C GLY A 112 13.63 -7.98 2.82
N GLN A 113 14.77 -8.68 2.86
CA GLN A 113 15.53 -8.92 4.09
C GLN A 113 16.17 -7.68 4.68
N ALA A 114 16.47 -6.66 3.87
CA ALA A 114 17.09 -5.41 4.32
C ALA A 114 16.30 -4.71 5.44
N TRP A 115 14.98 -4.94 5.52
CA TRP A 115 14.10 -4.46 6.58
C TRP A 115 13.20 -5.57 7.16
N ALA A 116 13.48 -6.85 6.89
CA ALA A 116 12.58 -7.97 7.24
C ALA A 116 12.35 -8.15 8.75
N ASP A 117 13.31 -7.70 9.56
CA ASP A 117 13.16 -7.72 11.02
C ASP A 117 12.04 -6.79 11.50
N HIS A 118 11.72 -5.75 10.71
CA HIS A 118 10.72 -4.73 11.02
C HIS A 118 9.46 -4.82 10.14
N ILE A 119 9.63 -5.05 8.85
CA ILE A 119 8.58 -5.01 7.83
C ILE A 119 8.61 -6.31 7.03
N ASN A 120 7.51 -7.07 7.06
CA ASN A 120 7.37 -8.26 6.23
C ASN A 120 6.75 -7.91 4.88
N CYS A 121 7.14 -8.63 3.85
CA CYS A 121 6.66 -8.46 2.49
C CYS A 121 6.04 -9.77 2.00
N GLN A 122 4.90 -9.69 1.33
CA GLN A 122 4.33 -10.80 0.57
C GLN A 122 3.84 -10.28 -0.78
N LEU A 123 4.22 -10.97 -1.85
CA LEU A 123 3.64 -10.76 -3.17
C LEU A 123 2.30 -11.49 -3.27
N VAL A 124 1.29 -10.79 -3.77
CA VAL A 124 -0.05 -11.30 -4.03
C VAL A 124 -0.33 -11.14 -5.52
N ASP A 125 -0.67 -12.24 -6.18
CA ASP A 125 -1.09 -12.22 -7.58
C ASP A 125 -2.59 -11.88 -7.65
N LEU A 126 -2.93 -10.81 -8.37
CA LEU A 126 -4.30 -10.35 -8.59
C LEU A 126 -4.78 -10.67 -10.02
N GLY A 127 -4.10 -11.58 -10.70
CA GLY A 127 -4.39 -12.08 -12.04
C GLY A 127 -3.90 -11.15 -13.15
N SER A 128 -4.24 -9.86 -13.07
CA SER A 128 -3.83 -8.86 -14.07
C SER A 128 -2.52 -8.13 -13.73
N PHE A 129 -2.14 -8.12 -12.46
CA PHE A 129 -0.91 -7.52 -11.94
C PHE A 129 -0.58 -8.14 -10.58
N GLN A 130 0.66 -7.92 -10.10
CA GLN A 130 1.05 -8.30 -8.75
C GLN A 130 1.05 -7.11 -7.80
N GLU A 131 0.75 -7.38 -6.53
CA GLU A 131 0.86 -6.40 -5.46
C GLU A 131 1.79 -6.90 -4.34
N ALA A 132 2.69 -6.03 -3.92
CA ALA A 132 3.49 -6.23 -2.71
C ALA A 132 2.73 -5.68 -1.50
N MET A 133 2.30 -6.60 -0.63
CA MET A 133 1.67 -6.30 0.65
C MET A 133 2.72 -6.30 1.76
N PHE A 134 2.64 -5.31 2.66
CA PHE A 134 3.61 -5.19 3.76
C PHE A 134 2.96 -5.21 5.14
N PHE A 135 3.62 -5.85 6.11
CA PHE A 135 3.20 -5.85 7.51
C PHE A 135 4.31 -5.28 8.39
N HIS A 136 4.05 -4.12 8.99
CA HIS A 136 4.95 -3.52 9.98
C HIS A 136 4.70 -4.13 11.36
N ARG A 137 5.70 -4.82 11.88
CA ARG A 137 5.58 -5.66 13.09
C ARG A 137 5.34 -4.85 14.34
N GLN A 138 6.10 -3.77 14.54
CA GLN A 138 6.08 -2.99 15.77
C GLN A 138 4.71 -2.31 16.00
N SER A 139 4.14 -1.72 14.95
CA SER A 139 2.82 -1.08 15.02
C SER A 139 1.65 -2.00 14.67
N ARG A 140 1.91 -3.26 14.29
CA ARG A 140 0.90 -4.23 13.83
C ARG A 140 0.00 -3.67 12.72
N THR A 141 0.65 -3.03 11.76
CA THR A 141 -0.02 -2.32 10.66
C THR A 141 0.19 -3.06 9.36
N LEU A 142 -0.91 -3.32 8.66
CA LEU A 142 -0.85 -3.81 7.28
C LEU A 142 -0.91 -2.61 6.32
N ILE A 143 -0.03 -2.63 5.33
CA ILE A 143 0.13 -1.60 4.32
C ILE A 143 -0.21 -2.26 2.99
N VAL A 144 -1.29 -1.79 2.36
CA VAL A 144 -1.85 -2.32 1.11
C VAL A 144 -2.19 -1.19 0.16
N THR A 145 -2.27 -1.51 -1.13
CA THR A 145 -2.63 -0.60 -2.22
C THR A 145 -3.97 -0.96 -2.84
N ASP A 146 -4.01 -1.78 -3.89
CA ASP A 146 -5.22 -2.06 -4.67
C ASP A 146 -5.86 -3.42 -4.31
N LEU A 147 -5.14 -4.27 -3.57
CA LEU A 147 -5.67 -5.50 -2.96
C LEU A 147 -6.90 -5.20 -2.10
N MET A 148 -6.94 -4.01 -1.50
CA MET A 148 -8.11 -3.48 -0.85
C MET A 148 -8.20 -1.97 -1.08
N GLN A 149 -9.32 -1.49 -1.59
CA GLN A 149 -9.53 -0.07 -1.87
C GLN A 149 -10.70 0.45 -1.03
N ASN A 150 -10.54 1.62 -0.42
CA ASN A 150 -11.57 2.26 0.39
C ASN A 150 -12.04 3.56 -0.26
N PHE A 151 -12.80 3.47 -1.35
CA PHE A 151 -13.26 4.65 -2.07
C PHE A 151 -14.24 5.50 -1.25
N GLU A 152 -13.91 6.77 -1.06
CA GLU A 152 -14.81 7.73 -0.44
C GLU A 152 -15.90 8.16 -1.43
N ALA A 153 -17.10 7.59 -1.29
CA ALA A 153 -18.24 7.89 -2.17
C ALA A 153 -18.61 9.39 -2.22
N SER A 154 -18.29 10.15 -1.17
CA SER A 154 -18.46 11.61 -1.10
C SER A 154 -17.62 12.37 -2.14
N ARG A 155 -16.47 11.84 -2.56
CA ARG A 155 -15.58 12.47 -3.54
C ARG A 155 -16.09 12.39 -4.97
N VAL A 156 -16.97 11.42 -5.26
CA VAL A 156 -17.58 11.25 -6.57
C VAL A 156 -18.67 12.30 -6.75
N LYS A 157 -18.41 13.30 -7.60
CA LYS A 157 -19.33 14.44 -7.83
C LYS A 157 -20.63 14.03 -8.53
N ASN A 158 -20.57 13.07 -9.45
CA ASN A 158 -21.75 12.59 -10.17
C ASN A 158 -22.60 11.70 -9.26
N VAL A 159 -23.82 12.14 -8.93
CA VAL A 159 -24.75 11.43 -8.04
C VAL A 159 -25.19 10.08 -8.61
N PHE A 160 -25.35 9.97 -9.94
CA PHE A 160 -25.67 8.71 -10.60
C PHE A 160 -24.49 7.73 -10.50
N THR A 161 -23.26 8.18 -10.74
CA THR A 161 -22.06 7.36 -10.52
C THR A 161 -21.92 6.97 -9.04
N ARG A 162 -22.16 7.89 -8.11
CA ARG A 162 -22.14 7.60 -6.67
C ARG A 162 -23.18 6.54 -6.31
N TRP A 163 -24.37 6.62 -6.91
CA TRP A 163 -25.40 5.61 -6.74
C TRP A 163 -25.00 4.29 -7.39
N LEU A 164 -24.40 4.27 -8.58
CA LEU A 164 -23.86 3.07 -9.20
C LEU A 164 -22.71 2.44 -8.41
N LEU A 165 -21.83 3.23 -7.79
CA LEU A 165 -20.78 2.71 -6.91
C LEU A 165 -21.35 2.16 -5.60
N LYS A 166 -22.45 2.75 -5.10
CA LYS A 166 -23.19 2.23 -3.93
C LYS A 166 -24.04 1.00 -4.26
N ALA A 167 -24.70 0.98 -5.42
CA ALA A 167 -25.63 -0.05 -5.89
C ALA A 167 -24.87 -1.23 -6.54
N GLY A 168 -23.75 -0.94 -7.20
CA GLY A 168 -22.71 -1.89 -7.57
C GLY A 168 -21.90 -2.41 -6.38
N GLY A 169 -22.29 -2.03 -5.16
CA GLY A 169 -22.06 -2.83 -3.97
C GLY A 169 -22.40 -4.30 -4.20
N PRO A 170 -21.96 -5.16 -3.28
CA PRO A 170 -21.34 -6.49 -3.40
C PRO A 170 -21.78 -7.48 -4.50
N LEU A 171 -22.10 -7.05 -5.72
CA LEU A 171 -22.57 -7.91 -6.83
C LEU A 171 -21.90 -7.58 -8.17
N ALA A 172 -21.53 -6.32 -8.44
CA ALA A 172 -20.83 -5.97 -9.70
C ALA A 172 -19.29 -6.12 -9.61
N GLN A 173 -18.78 -6.24 -8.40
CA GLN A 173 -17.36 -6.29 -8.07
C GLN A 173 -17.07 -7.42 -7.05
N ALA A 174 -18.11 -8.20 -6.70
CA ALA A 174 -18.14 -9.17 -5.61
C ALA A 174 -17.16 -10.30 -5.77
N ASP A 175 -17.01 -10.86 -6.97
CA ASP A 175 -16.19 -12.04 -7.17
C ASP A 175 -14.71 -11.66 -7.07
N ASN A 176 -14.32 -10.50 -7.61
CA ASN A 176 -12.97 -9.95 -7.44
C ASN A 176 -12.72 -9.48 -6.01
N LEU A 177 -13.66 -8.79 -5.35
CA LEU A 177 -13.48 -8.37 -3.95
C LEU A 177 -13.52 -9.54 -2.97
N ARG A 178 -14.30 -10.61 -3.23
CA ARG A 178 -14.31 -11.85 -2.44
C ARG A 178 -13.04 -12.66 -2.67
N LEU A 179 -12.55 -12.73 -3.91
CA LEU A 179 -11.26 -13.36 -4.21
C LEU A 179 -10.12 -12.55 -3.62
N SER A 180 -10.07 -11.23 -3.83
CA SER A 180 -9.10 -10.32 -3.20
C SER A 180 -9.19 -10.38 -1.68
N TYR A 181 -10.39 -10.48 -1.09
CA TYR A 181 -10.56 -10.65 0.35
C TYR A 181 -10.14 -12.04 0.84
N ALA A 182 -10.44 -13.11 0.10
CA ALA A 182 -10.02 -14.46 0.43
C ALA A 182 -8.49 -14.59 0.33
N LEU A 183 -7.89 -14.01 -0.71
CA LEU A 183 -6.44 -13.90 -0.91
C LEU A 183 -5.82 -13.03 0.16
N LEU A 184 -6.42 -11.88 0.51
CA LEU A 184 -5.99 -11.00 1.59
C LEU A 184 -6.08 -11.72 2.93
N ARG A 185 -7.17 -12.42 3.23
CA ARG A 185 -7.37 -13.18 4.48
C ARG A 185 -6.40 -14.34 4.56
N ALA A 186 -6.19 -15.08 3.48
CA ALA A 186 -5.18 -16.15 3.41
C ALA A 186 -3.76 -15.59 3.55
N SER A 187 -3.48 -14.43 2.97
CA SER A 187 -2.17 -13.77 3.04
C SER A 187 -1.89 -13.14 4.41
N ILE A 188 -2.87 -12.46 5.00
CA ILE A 188 -2.84 -11.99 6.39
C ILE A 188 -2.65 -13.19 7.32
N ALA A 189 -3.43 -14.26 7.13
CA ALA A 189 -3.25 -15.48 7.92
C ALA A 189 -1.84 -16.06 7.72
N ASN A 190 -1.32 -16.15 6.50
CA ASN A 190 0.02 -16.65 6.25
C ASN A 190 1.11 -15.77 6.88
N ILE A 191 1.04 -14.44 6.75
CA ILE A 191 2.02 -13.52 7.34
C ILE A 191 1.92 -13.52 8.86
N CYS A 192 0.71 -13.46 9.42
CA CYS A 192 0.51 -13.47 10.87
C CYS A 192 0.82 -14.83 11.51
N VAL A 193 0.44 -15.96 10.89
CA VAL A 193 0.63 -17.32 11.42
C VAL A 193 2.06 -17.82 11.24
N LYS A 194 2.70 -17.61 10.08
CA LYS A 194 4.10 -18.04 9.87
C LYS A 194 5.06 -17.36 10.85
N GLN A 195 4.69 -16.22 11.43
CA GLN A 195 5.64 -15.35 12.11
C GLN A 195 5.28 -15.00 13.56
N SER A 196 4.15 -15.51 14.09
CA SER A 196 3.86 -15.53 15.53
C SER A 196 3.13 -16.81 15.95
N PRO A 197 3.82 -17.95 16.09
CA PRO A 197 3.20 -19.23 16.48
C PRO A 197 2.53 -19.22 17.87
N ARG A 198 2.66 -18.14 18.65
CA ARG A 198 2.07 -17.98 19.99
C ARG A 198 0.89 -17.01 20.08
N GLN A 199 0.50 -16.32 19.02
CA GLN A 199 -0.60 -15.36 19.08
C GLN A 199 -1.64 -15.67 17.99
N GLY A 200 -2.75 -16.28 18.40
CA GLY A 200 -3.85 -16.64 17.51
C GLY A 200 -4.64 -15.42 17.01
N ASN A 201 -5.15 -15.53 15.78
CA ASN A 201 -6.34 -14.89 15.16
C ASN A 201 -6.73 -13.41 15.44
N GLY A 202 -5.93 -12.59 16.12
CA GLY A 202 -6.33 -11.25 16.58
C GLY A 202 -5.28 -10.14 16.44
N ILE A 203 -4.36 -10.22 15.48
CA ILE A 203 -3.13 -9.40 15.51
C ILE A 203 -3.20 -8.12 14.67
N LEU A 204 -4.01 -8.05 13.60
CA LEU A 204 -4.05 -6.86 12.76
C LEU A 204 -4.88 -5.75 13.42
N CYS A 205 -4.19 -4.70 13.86
CA CYS A 205 -4.82 -3.55 14.49
C CYS A 205 -5.16 -2.44 13.49
N LYS A 206 -4.31 -2.22 12.49
CA LYS A 206 -4.36 -1.04 11.60
C LYS A 206 -4.17 -1.40 10.13
N LEU A 207 -4.79 -0.61 9.25
CA LEU A 207 -4.71 -0.78 7.80
C LEU A 207 -4.47 0.57 7.11
N SER A 208 -3.37 0.66 6.36
CA SER A 208 -3.08 1.81 5.49
C SER A 208 -3.55 1.51 4.08
N PHE A 209 -4.41 2.39 3.56
CA PHE A 209 -4.83 2.39 2.16
C PHE A 209 -4.13 3.50 1.42
N HIS A 210 -3.79 3.26 0.17
CA HIS A 210 -3.20 4.28 -0.69
C HIS A 210 -4.26 5.13 -1.40
N THR A 211 -5.49 4.63 -1.45
CA THR A 211 -6.69 5.36 -1.85
C THR A 211 -7.72 5.36 -0.71
N GLY A 212 -8.12 6.56 -0.27
CA GLY A 212 -9.17 6.77 0.73
C GLY A 212 -8.77 6.66 2.21
N CYS A 213 -9.73 6.28 3.05
CA CYS A 213 -9.62 6.37 4.52
C CYS A 213 -8.89 5.17 5.14
N ARG A 214 -7.95 5.46 6.06
CA ARG A 214 -7.25 4.46 6.89
C ARG A 214 -8.19 3.83 7.91
N ILE A 215 -7.83 2.65 8.41
CA ILE A 215 -8.45 2.05 9.60
C ILE A 215 -7.43 2.05 10.72
N ASP A 216 -7.71 2.82 11.76
CA ASP A 216 -6.77 3.07 12.86
C ASP A 216 -6.89 2.07 14.01
N GLN A 217 -7.97 1.28 14.09
CA GLN A 217 -8.17 0.22 15.08
C GLN A 217 -9.10 -0.89 14.56
N LYS A 218 -8.98 -2.09 15.16
CA LYS A 218 -9.88 -3.23 14.92
C LYS A 218 -10.00 -3.62 13.43
N ALA A 219 -8.92 -3.49 12.66
CA ALA A 219 -8.93 -3.76 11.23
C ALA A 219 -9.52 -5.13 10.87
N ILE A 220 -9.18 -6.22 11.57
CA ILE A 220 -9.82 -7.54 11.34
C ILE A 220 -11.34 -7.51 11.53
N PHE A 221 -11.84 -6.79 12.53
CA PHE A 221 -13.28 -6.68 12.75
C PHE A 221 -13.95 -5.91 11.62
N GLU A 222 -13.38 -4.78 11.20
CA GLU A 222 -13.91 -3.99 10.08
C GLU A 222 -13.86 -4.75 8.76
N LEU A 223 -12.78 -5.50 8.51
CA LEU A 223 -12.66 -6.42 7.39
C LEU A 223 -13.75 -7.48 7.45
N ASN A 224 -13.87 -8.21 8.56
CA ASN A 224 -14.90 -9.23 8.70
C ASN A 224 -16.31 -8.64 8.50
N ARG A 225 -16.61 -7.47 9.08
CA ARG A 225 -17.89 -6.76 8.93
C ARG A 225 -18.15 -6.37 7.47
N ALA A 226 -17.17 -5.80 6.79
CA ALA A 226 -17.30 -5.35 5.40
C ALA A 226 -17.55 -6.51 4.43
N PHE A 227 -17.09 -7.71 4.78
CA PHE A 227 -17.18 -8.92 3.95
C PHE A 227 -18.09 -10.02 4.55
N ALA A 228 -18.95 -9.69 5.54
CA ALA A 228 -19.84 -10.64 6.25
C ALA A 228 -21.16 -10.97 5.53
N TRP A 229 -21.24 -10.73 4.22
CA TRP A 229 -22.45 -10.95 3.41
C TRP A 229 -22.79 -12.43 3.18
#